data_AF-A0A069E4F0-F1
#
_entry.id   AF-A0A069E4F0-F1
#
_cell.length_a   1.000
_cell.length_b   1.000
_cell.length_c   1.000
_cell.angle_alpha   90.00
_cell.angle_beta   90.00
_cell.angle_gamma   90.00
#
_symmetry.space_group_name_H-M   'P 1'
#
loop_
_entity.id
_entity.type
_entity.pdbx_description
1 polymer ?
#
loop_
_entity_poly.entity_id
_entity_poly.type
_entity_poly.pdbx_seq_one_letter_code
_entity_poly.pdbx_strand_id
1 'polypeptide(L)'
;MSDTKKKSGGMVLFGVPLVVGLGAVLSFGANLLSFQEMVCSVEFGQPGISDACGAMGFGGKPSRTERLAWQNREAGSCEALRRHIDMFPAGAFRDDAADMLAAMRIEKTDVWEPTQKRLAVFVPGDGSTYADEASARAAVSGRAETKSAQMCKSFAATASYRFTAATAAATDWQCEPSASGYSCDFDGEAICDLSIRHVKEKEVCGST
;
A
#
# COMPACT_ATOMS: atom_id res chain seq x y z
N MET A 1 12.95 -22.20 27.48
CA MET A 1 14.36 -21.85 27.24
C MET A 1 14.37 -20.36 27.00
N SER A 2 14.58 -19.59 28.07
CA SER A 2 15.78 -18.75 28.26
C SER A 2 15.61 -17.43 27.49
N ASP A 3 15.71 -16.24 28.04
CA ASP A 3 16.43 -15.82 29.22
C ASP A 3 15.95 -14.42 29.66
N THR A 4 16.00 -14.22 30.97
CA THR A 4 15.73 -12.98 31.69
C THR A 4 16.90 -12.01 31.51
N LYS A 5 16.67 -10.72 31.25
CA LYS A 5 17.68 -9.70 31.61
C LYS A 5 17.09 -8.34 32.00
N LYS A 6 16.82 -8.26 33.29
CA LYS A 6 16.65 -7.05 34.10
C LYS A 6 18.01 -6.32 34.19
N LYS A 7 18.07 -5.04 33.85
CA LYS A 7 19.20 -4.16 34.23
C LYS A 7 18.68 -2.91 34.93
N SER A 8 19.04 -2.87 36.20
CA SER A 8 18.95 -1.76 37.15
C SER A 8 20.17 -0.84 36.98
N GLY A 9 20.02 0.44 37.33
CA GLY A 9 21.12 1.25 37.85
C GLY A 9 21.31 2.59 37.16
N GLY A 10 21.24 3.67 37.94
CA GLY A 10 21.79 4.96 37.56
C GLY A 10 21.04 6.19 38.06
N MET A 11 20.70 6.27 39.34
CA MET A 11 20.26 7.52 39.97
C MET A 11 21.49 8.41 40.20
N VAL A 12 21.60 9.50 39.45
CA VAL A 12 22.66 10.51 39.58
C VAL A 12 22.04 11.78 40.16
N LEU A 13 22.27 12.00 41.45
CA LEU A 13 22.03 13.24 42.19
C LEU A 13 23.30 14.09 42.09
N PHE A 14 23.26 15.23 41.40
CA PHE A 14 24.28 16.27 41.55
C PHE A 14 23.67 17.68 41.48
N GLY A 15 23.72 18.36 42.63
CA GLY A 15 24.23 19.72 42.77
C GLY A 15 23.44 20.86 42.12
N VAL A 16 22.63 21.53 42.93
CA VAL A 16 22.15 22.90 42.67
C VAL A 16 23.22 23.90 43.15
N PRO A 17 23.84 24.71 42.28
CA PRO A 17 24.49 25.94 42.72
C PRO A 17 23.46 27.06 42.82
N LEU A 18 23.27 27.51 44.05
CA LEU A 18 22.52 28.70 44.42
C LEU A 18 23.33 29.94 44.00
N VAL A 19 22.98 30.56 42.86
CA VAL A 19 23.51 31.87 42.45
C VAL A 19 22.40 32.90 42.59
N VAL A 20 22.40 33.57 43.75
CA VAL A 20 21.60 34.78 44.00
C VAL A 20 22.53 35.96 43.76
N GLY A 21 22.32 36.69 42.65
CA GLY A 21 23.15 37.85 42.33
C GLY A 21 22.63 38.67 41.16
N LEU A 22 22.07 39.84 41.48
CA LEU A 22 21.91 41.05 40.66
C LEU A 22 21.34 40.91 39.23
N GLY A 23 20.04 41.19 39.07
CA GLY A 23 19.40 41.34 37.75
C GLY A 23 18.11 42.14 37.78
N ALA A 24 18.05 43.27 38.49
CA ALA A 24 16.82 44.05 38.69
C ALA A 24 16.61 45.23 37.71
N VAL A 25 17.30 45.28 36.56
CA VAL A 25 17.20 46.42 35.61
C VAL A 25 16.77 45.99 34.18
N LEU A 26 16.45 44.71 33.94
CA LEU A 26 15.97 44.22 32.62
C LEU A 26 14.52 43.72 32.61
N SER A 27 13.72 44.02 33.64
CA SER A 27 12.34 43.52 33.77
C SER A 27 11.27 44.35 33.05
N PHE A 28 11.61 45.50 32.46
CA PHE A 28 10.65 46.32 31.69
C PHE A 28 10.62 46.02 30.18
N GLY A 29 11.62 45.31 29.64
CA GLY A 29 11.64 44.91 28.22
C GLY A 29 10.81 43.67 27.89
N ALA A 30 10.48 42.84 28.88
CA ALA A 30 9.79 41.55 28.67
C ALA A 30 8.26 41.65 28.57
N ASN A 31 7.64 42.79 28.92
CA ASN A 31 6.17 42.95 28.92
C ASN A 31 5.56 43.40 27.58
N LEU A 32 6.37 43.94 26.64
CA LEU A 32 5.85 44.37 25.33
C LEU A 32 5.56 43.18 24.40
N LEU A 33 6.23 42.04 24.59
CA LEU A 33 6.01 40.84 23.79
C LEU A 33 4.74 40.09 24.20
N SER A 34 4.38 40.09 25.49
CA SER A 34 3.18 39.38 25.97
C SER A 34 1.86 40.07 25.60
N PHE A 35 1.86 41.39 25.42
CA PHE A 35 0.66 42.13 24.98
C PHE A 35 0.33 41.87 23.50
N GLN A 36 1.33 41.56 22.66
CA GLN A 36 1.11 41.27 21.24
C GLN A 36 0.42 39.92 21.03
N GLU A 37 0.77 38.90 21.83
CA GLU A 37 0.10 37.59 21.78
C GLU A 37 -1.38 37.67 22.16
N MET A 38 -1.73 38.52 23.15
CA MET A 38 -3.10 38.66 23.63
C MET A 38 -4.04 39.32 22.61
N VAL A 39 -3.54 40.24 21.77
CA VAL A 39 -4.34 40.93 20.73
C VAL A 39 -4.65 40.00 19.56
N CYS A 40 -3.71 39.12 19.18
CA CYS A 40 -3.91 38.16 18.09
C CYS A 40 -4.75 36.93 18.49
N SER A 41 -5.13 36.78 19.76
CA SER A 41 -5.94 35.68 20.27
C SER A 41 -7.36 36.06 20.69
N VAL A 42 -7.79 37.32 20.51
CA VAL A 42 -9.16 37.75 20.88
C VAL A 42 -10.19 37.03 20.00
N GLU A 43 -11.14 36.30 20.61
CA GLU A 43 -12.18 35.53 19.92
C GLU A 43 -13.10 36.41 19.04
N PHE A 44 -13.31 37.66 19.45
CA PHE A 44 -14.18 38.62 18.75
C PHE A 44 -13.49 39.18 17.49
N GLY A 45 -13.55 38.44 16.37
CA GLY A 45 -13.00 38.85 15.07
C GLY A 45 -12.16 37.78 14.34
N GLN A 46 -12.11 36.56 14.85
CA GLN A 46 -11.59 35.39 14.14
C GLN A 46 -12.49 35.07 12.92
N PRO A 47 -11.94 34.69 11.74
CA PRO A 47 -10.52 34.43 11.45
C PRO A 47 -9.73 35.67 10.96
N GLY A 48 -10.37 36.82 10.73
CA GLY A 48 -9.74 37.97 10.06
C GLY A 48 -8.54 38.59 10.81
N ILE A 49 -8.61 38.66 12.14
CA ILE A 49 -7.51 39.19 12.96
C ILE A 49 -6.30 38.23 12.95
N SER A 50 -6.55 36.91 12.98
CA SER A 50 -5.49 35.90 12.87
C SER A 50 -4.78 35.98 11.52
N ASP A 51 -5.54 36.15 10.44
CA ASP A 51 -4.99 36.26 9.09
C ASP A 51 -4.06 37.49 8.94
N ALA A 52 -4.42 38.63 9.57
CA ALA A 52 -3.61 39.84 9.57
C ALA A 52 -2.32 39.71 10.42
N CYS A 53 -2.40 39.09 11.60
CA CYS A 53 -1.22 38.79 12.41
C CYS A 53 -0.28 37.81 11.70
N GLY A 54 -0.83 36.78 11.05
CA GLY A 54 -0.06 35.81 10.27
C GLY A 54 0.62 36.42 9.04
N ALA A 55 -0.03 37.37 8.36
CA ALA A 55 0.59 38.12 7.25
C ALA A 55 1.80 38.95 7.69
N MET A 56 1.85 39.36 8.97
CA MET A 56 2.98 40.08 9.56
C MET A 56 3.99 39.15 10.27
N GLY A 57 3.76 37.84 10.28
CA GLY A 57 4.65 36.85 10.89
C GLY A 57 4.66 36.83 12.43
N PHE A 58 3.64 37.41 13.08
CA PHE A 58 3.59 37.50 14.55
C PHE A 58 2.79 36.36 15.18
N GLY A 59 3.29 35.83 16.30
CA GLY A 59 2.56 34.94 17.20
C GLY A 59 2.24 33.54 16.65
N GLY A 60 2.98 33.07 15.64
CA GLY A 60 2.79 31.72 15.07
C GLY A 60 1.40 31.50 14.48
N LYS A 61 0.70 32.58 14.07
CA LYS A 61 -0.63 32.50 13.46
C LYS A 61 -0.51 32.25 11.95
N PRO A 62 -1.38 31.40 11.37
CA PRO A 62 -1.36 31.15 9.94
C PRO A 62 -1.80 32.40 9.18
N SER A 63 -1.19 32.63 8.02
CA SER A 63 -1.73 33.60 7.06
C SER A 63 -3.04 33.09 6.45
N ARG A 64 -3.85 33.99 5.87
CA ARG A 64 -5.08 33.57 5.14
C ARG A 64 -4.79 32.51 4.08
N THR A 65 -3.72 32.70 3.32
CA THR A 65 -3.32 31.78 2.24
C THR A 65 -2.94 30.41 2.78
N GLU A 66 -2.13 30.38 3.85
CA GLU A 66 -1.72 29.14 4.51
C GLU A 66 -2.93 28.39 5.10
N ARG A 67 -3.82 29.11 5.80
CA ARG A 67 -5.03 28.53 6.39
C ARG A 67 -5.94 27.92 5.34
N LEU A 68 -6.16 28.61 4.22
CA LEU A 68 -6.97 28.06 3.13
C LEU A 68 -6.27 26.88 2.44
N ALA A 69 -4.95 26.91 2.27
CA ALA A 69 -4.19 25.79 1.73
C ALA A 69 -4.26 24.57 2.66
N TRP A 70 -4.19 24.78 3.97
CA TRP A 70 -4.33 23.73 4.99
C TRP A 70 -5.74 23.11 4.98
N GLN A 71 -6.78 23.93 4.95
CA GLN A 71 -8.17 23.48 4.94
C GLN A 71 -8.55 22.71 3.66
N ASN A 72 -7.99 23.11 2.51
CA ASN A 72 -8.28 22.50 1.21
C ASN A 72 -7.33 21.34 0.84
N ARG A 73 -6.41 20.96 1.72
CA ARG A 73 -5.50 19.83 1.45
C ARG A 73 -6.28 18.52 1.38
N GLU A 74 -5.80 17.59 0.57
CA GLU A 74 -6.35 16.24 0.53
C GLU A 74 -6.05 15.51 1.86
N ALA A 75 -7.08 15.19 2.62
CA ALA A 75 -6.94 14.52 3.91
C ALA A 75 -6.27 13.14 3.76
N GLY A 76 -5.29 12.85 4.61
CA GLY A 76 -4.53 11.59 4.60
C GLY A 76 -3.50 11.47 3.47
N SER A 77 -3.36 12.48 2.60
CA SER A 77 -2.37 12.48 1.52
C SER A 77 -1.01 12.97 2.01
N CYS A 78 -0.03 12.05 2.05
CA CYS A 78 1.36 12.39 2.39
C CYS A 78 1.97 13.39 1.40
N GLU A 79 1.60 13.30 0.12
CA GLU A 79 2.06 14.26 -0.89
C GLU A 79 1.50 15.67 -0.63
N ALA A 80 0.23 15.78 -0.22
CA ALA A 80 -0.36 17.07 0.11
C ALA A 80 0.33 17.73 1.32
N LEU A 81 0.73 16.95 2.32
CA LEU A 81 1.49 17.44 3.48
C LEU A 81 2.90 17.90 3.10
N ARG A 82 3.64 17.11 2.30
CA ARG A 82 4.97 17.51 1.78
C ARG A 82 4.88 18.83 1.01
N ARG A 83 3.89 18.93 0.11
CA ARG A 83 3.63 20.15 -0.66
C ARG A 83 3.28 21.34 0.22
N HIS A 84 2.56 21.12 1.32
CA HIS A 84 2.26 22.18 2.28
C HIS A 84 3.52 22.71 2.97
N ILE A 85 4.39 21.80 3.45
CA ILE A 85 5.67 22.17 4.07
C ILE A 85 6.57 22.92 3.08
N ASP A 86 6.63 22.48 1.82
CA ASP A 86 7.42 23.14 0.78
C ASP A 86 6.90 24.55 0.47
N MET A 87 5.57 24.74 0.47
CA MET A 87 4.93 26.03 0.21
C MET A 87 5.03 27.00 1.40
N PHE A 88 5.02 26.47 2.63
CA PHE A 88 5.06 27.23 3.88
C PHE A 88 6.16 26.71 4.82
N PRO A 89 7.46 26.87 4.48
CA PRO A 89 8.57 26.27 5.23
C PRO A 89 8.72 26.80 6.66
N ALA A 90 8.17 27.99 6.93
CA ALA A 90 8.07 28.61 8.26
C ALA A 90 6.59 28.86 8.66
N GLY A 91 5.66 28.11 8.08
CA GLY A 91 4.23 28.24 8.32
C GLY A 91 3.82 27.80 9.73
N ALA A 92 2.70 28.33 10.21
CA ALA A 92 2.11 27.94 11.48
C ALA A 92 1.73 26.46 11.54
N PHE A 93 1.34 25.84 10.42
CA PHE A 93 0.97 24.41 10.38
C PHE A 93 2.13 23.49 10.00
N ARG A 94 3.36 24.01 9.92
CA ARG A 94 4.52 23.23 9.46
C ARG A 94 4.82 22.05 10.38
N ASP A 95 4.77 22.25 11.70
CA ASP A 95 5.08 21.19 12.66
C ASP A 95 3.96 20.14 12.71
N ASP A 96 2.69 20.56 12.67
CA ASP A 96 1.55 19.64 12.54
C ASP A 96 1.67 18.78 11.27
N ALA A 97 2.06 19.37 10.15
CA ALA A 97 2.28 18.64 8.90
C ALA A 97 3.43 17.63 9.02
N ALA A 98 4.51 18.02 9.68
CA ALA A 98 5.67 17.15 9.91
C ALA A 98 5.31 15.97 10.83
N ASP A 99 4.52 16.20 11.88
CA ASP A 99 4.03 15.15 12.78
C ASP A 99 3.09 14.18 12.06
N MET A 100 2.18 14.68 11.20
CA MET A 100 1.33 13.83 10.38
C MET A 100 2.10 13.00 9.35
N LEU A 101 3.21 13.52 8.81
CA LEU A 101 4.12 12.78 7.94
C LEU A 101 4.94 11.75 8.73
N ALA A 102 5.39 12.08 9.94
CA ALA A 102 6.10 11.14 10.80
C ALA A 102 5.20 9.96 11.23
N ALA A 103 3.89 10.19 11.32
CA ALA A 103 2.88 9.17 11.56
C ALA A 103 2.47 8.37 10.29
N MET A 104 3.20 8.51 9.18
CA MET A 104 2.93 7.78 7.93
C MET A 104 2.88 6.27 8.16
N ARG A 105 1.87 5.63 7.56
CA ARG A 105 1.78 4.18 7.43
C ARG A 105 1.69 3.79 5.97
N ILE A 106 2.18 2.59 5.67
CA ILE A 106 2.02 1.97 4.35
C ILE A 106 0.81 1.04 4.43
N GLU A 107 -0.23 1.37 3.67
CA GLU A 107 -1.36 0.47 3.45
C GLU A 107 -1.08 -0.39 2.22
N LYS A 108 -1.32 -1.70 2.36
CA LYS A 108 -1.11 -2.68 1.30
C LYS A 108 -2.46 -3.19 0.82
N THR A 109 -2.70 -3.04 -0.47
CA THR A 109 -3.93 -3.54 -1.12
C THR A 109 -3.55 -4.56 -2.18
N ASP A 110 -4.16 -5.73 -2.09
CA ASP A 110 -4.02 -6.76 -3.11
C ASP A 110 -4.87 -6.41 -4.33
N VAL A 111 -4.21 -6.39 -5.49
CA VAL A 111 -4.85 -6.26 -6.80
C VAL A 111 -4.61 -7.54 -7.58
N TRP A 112 -5.67 -8.07 -8.19
CA TRP A 112 -5.62 -9.30 -8.96
C TRP A 112 -5.81 -8.96 -10.44
N GLU A 113 -4.80 -9.24 -11.24
CA GLU A 113 -4.82 -8.94 -12.68
C GLU A 113 -4.89 -10.23 -13.50
N PRO A 114 -5.77 -10.33 -14.50
CA PRO A 114 -5.89 -11.53 -15.31
C PRO A 114 -4.62 -11.80 -16.10
N THR A 115 -4.21 -13.06 -16.16
CA THR A 115 -3.04 -13.51 -16.93
C THR A 115 -3.26 -14.93 -17.44
N GLN A 116 -2.54 -15.31 -18.49
CA GLN A 116 -2.62 -16.63 -19.08
C GLN A 116 -1.24 -17.30 -19.07
N LYS A 117 -1.22 -18.59 -18.72
CA LYS A 117 -0.01 -19.44 -18.79
C LYS A 117 -0.28 -20.65 -19.66
N ARG A 118 0.74 -21.10 -20.39
CA ARG A 118 0.69 -22.28 -21.25
C ARG A 118 1.63 -23.33 -20.71
N LEU A 119 1.15 -24.56 -20.60
CA LEU A 119 1.93 -25.72 -20.17
C LEU A 119 1.79 -26.82 -21.22
N ALA A 120 2.88 -27.47 -21.61
CA ALA A 120 2.80 -28.63 -22.49
C ALA A 120 1.99 -29.76 -21.81
N VAL A 121 1.09 -30.38 -22.57
CA VAL A 121 0.25 -31.49 -22.13
C VAL A 121 0.25 -32.59 -23.18
N PHE A 122 0.72 -33.76 -22.76
CA PHE A 122 0.55 -35.01 -23.50
C PHE A 122 -0.43 -35.91 -22.75
N VAL A 123 -1.42 -36.48 -23.44
CA VAL A 123 -2.36 -37.47 -22.89
C VAL A 123 -2.37 -38.68 -23.80
N PRO A 124 -1.80 -39.82 -23.36
CA PRO A 124 -1.88 -41.04 -24.13
C PRO A 124 -3.34 -41.53 -24.17
N GLY A 125 -3.65 -42.31 -25.20
CA GLY A 125 -4.82 -43.15 -25.25
C GLY A 125 -4.90 -44.06 -24.03
N ASP A 126 -6.12 -44.42 -23.62
CA ASP A 126 -6.39 -45.33 -22.50
C ASP A 126 -6.41 -46.80 -22.92
N GLY A 127 -5.97 -47.11 -24.15
CA GLY A 127 -6.06 -48.43 -24.75
C GLY A 127 -7.47 -48.79 -25.26
N SER A 128 -8.46 -47.92 -25.09
CA SER A 128 -9.79 -48.09 -25.66
C SER A 128 -9.76 -47.79 -27.16
N THR A 129 -10.54 -48.52 -27.95
CA THR A 129 -10.76 -48.24 -29.38
C THR A 129 -12.19 -47.76 -29.62
N TYR A 130 -12.35 -46.81 -30.54
CA TYR A 130 -13.63 -46.17 -30.87
C TYR A 130 -14.02 -46.43 -32.32
N ALA A 131 -15.31 -46.38 -32.63
CA ALA A 131 -15.83 -46.72 -33.95
C ALA A 131 -15.24 -45.85 -35.07
N ASP A 132 -14.92 -44.60 -34.77
CA ASP A 132 -14.37 -43.62 -35.69
C ASP A 132 -13.35 -42.71 -34.98
N GLU A 133 -12.53 -42.04 -35.78
CA GLU A 133 -11.48 -41.15 -35.30
C GLU A 133 -12.02 -39.96 -34.51
N ALA A 134 -13.17 -39.39 -34.90
CA ALA A 134 -13.75 -38.25 -34.22
C ALA A 134 -14.19 -38.60 -32.79
N SER A 135 -14.77 -39.80 -32.61
CA SER A 135 -15.11 -40.36 -31.30
C SER A 135 -13.86 -40.60 -30.44
N ALA A 136 -12.77 -41.12 -31.02
CA ALA A 136 -11.51 -41.31 -30.31
C ALA A 136 -10.88 -39.97 -29.86
N ARG A 137 -10.85 -38.98 -30.75
CA ARG A 137 -10.37 -37.62 -30.44
C ARG A 137 -11.21 -36.99 -29.34
N ALA A 138 -12.55 -37.05 -29.42
CA ALA A 138 -13.43 -36.50 -28.39
C ALA A 138 -13.19 -37.12 -27.00
N ALA A 139 -12.95 -38.44 -26.95
CA ALA A 139 -12.67 -39.13 -25.70
C ALA A 139 -11.35 -38.67 -25.07
N VAL A 140 -10.26 -38.61 -25.84
CA VAL A 140 -8.97 -38.16 -25.31
C VAL A 140 -8.93 -36.64 -25.06
N SER A 141 -9.70 -35.82 -25.81
CA SER A 141 -9.95 -34.40 -25.48
C SER A 141 -10.54 -34.23 -24.07
N GLY A 142 -11.56 -35.00 -23.71
CA GLY A 142 -12.18 -34.89 -22.38
C GLY A 142 -11.19 -35.21 -21.24
N ARG A 143 -10.28 -36.16 -21.48
CA ARG A 143 -9.16 -36.44 -20.57
C ARG A 143 -8.13 -35.32 -20.55
N ALA A 144 -7.80 -34.75 -21.70
CA ALA A 144 -6.92 -33.59 -21.80
C ALA A 144 -7.46 -32.39 -21.03
N GLU A 145 -8.74 -32.07 -21.13
CA GLU A 145 -9.37 -31.02 -20.32
C GLU A 145 -9.22 -31.27 -18.82
N THR A 146 -9.48 -32.51 -18.39
CA THR A 146 -9.31 -32.90 -16.98
C THR A 146 -7.86 -32.76 -16.52
N LYS A 147 -6.90 -33.22 -17.33
CA LYS A 147 -5.46 -33.12 -17.03
C LYS A 147 -4.98 -31.67 -17.02
N SER A 148 -5.39 -30.87 -17.99
CA SER A 148 -5.12 -29.42 -18.06
C SER A 148 -5.62 -28.71 -16.80
N ALA A 149 -6.87 -28.98 -16.38
CA ALA A 149 -7.41 -28.40 -15.16
C ALA A 149 -6.62 -28.81 -13.90
N GLN A 150 -6.19 -30.07 -13.80
CA GLN A 150 -5.34 -30.53 -12.68
C GLN A 150 -3.98 -29.83 -12.67
N MET A 151 -3.32 -29.72 -13.83
CA MET A 151 -2.03 -29.05 -13.96
C MET A 151 -2.13 -27.56 -13.64
N CYS A 152 -3.15 -26.86 -14.17
CA CYS A 152 -3.34 -25.44 -13.92
C CYS A 152 -3.70 -25.11 -12.46
N LYS A 153 -4.39 -26.03 -11.75
CA LYS A 153 -4.67 -25.86 -10.31
C LYS A 153 -3.42 -25.79 -9.45
N SER A 154 -2.28 -26.33 -9.89
CA SER A 154 -1.01 -26.23 -9.16
C SER A 154 -0.52 -24.79 -8.99
N PHE A 155 -0.89 -23.86 -9.89
CA PHE A 155 -0.57 -22.44 -9.71
C PHE A 155 -1.22 -21.84 -8.46
N ALA A 156 -2.44 -22.30 -8.13
CA ALA A 156 -3.16 -21.86 -6.94
C ALA A 156 -2.59 -22.44 -5.62
N ALA A 157 -1.57 -23.31 -5.68
CA ALA A 157 -0.82 -23.71 -4.50
C ALA A 157 0.08 -22.57 -3.97
N THR A 158 0.32 -21.54 -4.78
CA THR A 158 1.08 -20.34 -4.39
C THR A 158 0.13 -19.20 -4.04
N ALA A 159 0.52 -18.32 -3.11
CA ALA A 159 -0.25 -17.12 -2.77
C ALA A 159 -0.24 -16.03 -3.88
N SER A 160 0.52 -16.24 -4.95
CA SER A 160 0.74 -15.29 -6.04
C SER A 160 -0.26 -15.46 -7.20
N TYR A 161 -0.96 -16.59 -7.28
CA TYR A 161 -1.89 -16.88 -8.36
C TYR A 161 -3.25 -17.34 -7.83
N ARG A 162 -4.31 -16.93 -8.51
CA ARG A 162 -5.65 -17.51 -8.40
C ARG A 162 -5.97 -18.23 -9.70
N PHE A 163 -6.39 -19.48 -9.59
CA PHE A 163 -6.86 -20.25 -10.73
C PHE A 163 -8.30 -19.86 -11.07
N THR A 164 -8.56 -19.56 -12.34
CA THR A 164 -9.90 -19.21 -12.84
C THR A 164 -10.46 -20.32 -13.71
N ALA A 165 -9.73 -20.71 -14.77
CA ALA A 165 -10.14 -21.73 -15.70
C ALA A 165 -8.93 -22.40 -16.36
N ALA A 166 -9.18 -23.54 -17.00
CA ALA A 166 -8.21 -24.21 -17.86
C ALA A 166 -8.92 -24.72 -19.11
N THR A 167 -8.23 -24.69 -20.24
CA THR A 167 -8.66 -25.33 -21.48
C THR A 167 -7.51 -26.13 -22.08
N ALA A 168 -7.82 -27.23 -22.77
CA ALA A 168 -6.84 -27.97 -23.56
C ALA A 168 -6.87 -27.50 -25.02
N ALA A 169 -5.71 -27.12 -25.54
CA ALA A 169 -5.53 -26.73 -26.94
C ALA A 169 -4.62 -27.75 -27.62
N ALA A 170 -5.20 -28.59 -28.48
CA ALA A 170 -4.43 -29.57 -29.25
C ALA A 170 -3.48 -28.87 -30.23
N THR A 171 -2.24 -29.35 -30.27
CA THR A 171 -1.27 -29.01 -31.32
C THR A 171 -1.23 -30.12 -32.37
N ASP A 172 -1.26 -31.37 -31.92
CA ASP A 172 -1.26 -32.55 -32.78
C ASP A 172 -2.13 -33.69 -32.22
N TRP A 173 -2.53 -34.60 -33.11
CA TRP A 173 -3.28 -35.81 -32.80
C TRP A 173 -2.60 -37.00 -33.44
N GLN A 174 -2.22 -37.99 -32.64
CA GLN A 174 -1.67 -39.23 -33.14
C GLN A 174 -2.75 -40.30 -33.06
N CYS A 175 -3.45 -40.50 -34.16
CA CYS A 175 -4.54 -41.47 -34.26
C CYS A 175 -4.10 -42.68 -35.08
N GLU A 176 -4.23 -43.87 -34.49
CA GLU A 176 -3.89 -45.14 -35.11
C GLU A 176 -5.16 -45.97 -35.35
N PRO A 177 -5.41 -46.45 -36.59
CA PRO A 177 -6.47 -47.40 -36.86
C PRO A 177 -6.07 -48.81 -36.44
N SER A 178 -7.04 -49.57 -35.96
CA SER A 178 -6.90 -50.99 -35.57
C SER A 178 -8.11 -51.80 -36.07
N ALA A 179 -8.03 -53.12 -35.97
CA ALA A 179 -9.16 -53.99 -36.31
C ALA A 179 -10.43 -53.73 -35.48
N SER A 180 -10.29 -53.14 -34.29
CA SER A 180 -11.39 -52.85 -33.36
C SER A 180 -11.79 -51.36 -33.31
N GLY A 181 -11.24 -50.52 -34.20
CA GLY A 181 -11.53 -49.09 -34.27
C GLY A 181 -10.29 -48.20 -34.19
N TYR A 182 -10.45 -46.95 -33.77
CA TYR A 182 -9.38 -45.95 -33.67
C TYR A 182 -8.98 -45.72 -32.21
N SER A 183 -7.69 -45.54 -31.96
CA SER A 183 -7.15 -44.98 -30.72
C SER A 183 -6.39 -43.70 -31.03
N CYS A 184 -6.53 -42.67 -30.19
CA CYS A 184 -5.83 -41.40 -30.38
C CYS A 184 -5.11 -40.98 -29.11
N ASP A 185 -3.91 -40.43 -29.30
CA ASP A 185 -3.16 -39.67 -28.31
C ASP A 185 -3.34 -38.17 -28.56
N PHE A 186 -3.29 -37.38 -27.49
CA PHE A 186 -3.32 -35.92 -27.53
C PHE A 186 -1.95 -35.35 -27.23
N ASP A 187 -1.46 -34.45 -28.08
CA ASP A 187 -0.30 -33.60 -27.81
C ASP A 187 -0.69 -32.12 -28.01
N GLY A 188 -0.36 -31.27 -27.04
CA GLY A 188 -0.72 -29.86 -27.08
C GLY A 188 -0.40 -29.09 -25.82
N GLU A 189 -1.24 -28.10 -25.52
CA GLU A 189 -1.04 -27.18 -24.41
C GLU A 189 -2.27 -27.13 -23.48
N ALA A 190 -2.03 -27.05 -22.18
CA ALA A 190 -2.98 -26.52 -21.22
C ALA A 190 -2.85 -25.00 -21.21
N ILE A 191 -3.96 -24.32 -21.52
CA ILE A 191 -4.09 -22.88 -21.39
C ILE A 191 -4.72 -22.62 -20.02
N CYS A 192 -3.93 -22.10 -19.09
CA CYS A 192 -4.35 -21.76 -17.72
C CYS A 192 -4.73 -20.30 -17.64
N ASP A 193 -6.02 -20.01 -17.41
CA ASP A 193 -6.49 -18.66 -17.09
C ASP A 193 -6.37 -18.44 -15.58
N LEU A 194 -5.54 -17.47 -15.22
CA LEU A 194 -5.16 -17.15 -13.85
C LEU A 194 -5.45 -15.68 -13.55
N SER A 195 -5.38 -15.31 -12.28
CA SER A 195 -5.13 -13.93 -11.86
C SER A 195 -3.87 -13.88 -11.02
N ILE A 196 -2.94 -12.99 -11.36
CA ILE A 196 -1.70 -12.78 -10.61
C ILE A 196 -1.92 -11.69 -9.54
N ARG A 197 -1.36 -11.92 -8.36
CA ARG A 197 -1.42 -10.98 -7.23
C ARG A 197 -0.34 -9.91 -7.39
N HIS A 198 -0.78 -8.67 -7.42
CA HIS A 198 0.05 -7.49 -7.21
C HIS A 198 -0.27 -6.87 -5.86
N VAL A 199 0.76 -6.50 -5.11
CA VAL A 199 0.57 -5.71 -3.87
C VAL A 199 0.81 -4.25 -4.24
N LYS A 200 -0.24 -3.43 -4.19
CA LYS A 200 -0.11 -1.99 -4.31
C LYS A 200 0.08 -1.40 -2.93
N GLU A 201 1.14 -0.62 -2.78
CA GLU A 201 1.45 0.09 -1.55
C GLU A 201 1.00 1.55 -1.70
N LYS A 202 0.27 2.05 -0.71
CA LYS A 202 -0.15 3.45 -0.64
C LYS A 202 0.31 4.03 0.70
N GLU A 203 1.01 5.16 0.63
CA GLU A 203 1.29 5.95 1.83
C GLU A 203 0.00 6.61 2.31
N VAL A 204 -0.32 6.43 3.58
CA VAL A 204 -1.42 7.10 4.26
C VAL A 204 -0.85 7.84 5.45
N CYS A 205 -1.10 9.14 5.52
CA CYS A 205 -0.64 10.02 6.59
C CYS A 205 -1.80 10.43 7.51
N GLY A 206 -1.47 11.12 8.61
CA GLY A 206 -2.47 11.66 9.55
C GLY A 206 -3.49 12.59 8.88
N SER A 207 -4.69 12.69 9.45
CA SER A 207 -5.84 13.39 8.85
C SER A 207 -6.60 14.31 9.82
N THR A 208 -5.93 15.01 10.74
CA THR A 208 -6.61 15.94 11.67
C THR A 208 -6.92 17.29 11.03
#